data_AF-A0A158GG67-F1
#
_entry.id   AF-A0A158GG67-F1
#
_cell.length_a   1.000
_cell.length_b   1.000
_cell.length_c   1.000
_cell.angle_alpha   90.00
_cell.angle_beta   90.00
_cell.angle_gamma   90.00
#
_symmetry.space_group_name_H-M   'P 1'
#
loop_
_entity.id
_entity.type
_entity.pdbx_description
1 polymer ?
#
loop_
_entity_poly.entity_id
_entity_poly.type
_entity_poly.pdbx_seq_one_letter_code
_entity_poly.pdbx_strand_id
1 'polypeptide(L)'
;MKTSLKYLVGAGTLKLSVGGSDVSIKIDSSNNTLSGIAAAINSASGNPGVSATVITGTDGAHLVLHSSTTGVANSISVEVTPSGTGNNTGLSKLNASSSTSTVDPSDPAKTVAPYTTIGTSANWKQTAAGKDALLTVAGTEVSSPSNSVTSAIAGLSINLTSESVGTTQTLTVAADTSTQTTSIKAFVTAYNNFVNMAVSLTSFDKSQPKGSQGGPLLGDSMMNTVRNALATVISKGVPTASGSTKAMANLGTIGITLQQDGTLKIDDTALNSALTNKPGTVNALFNPTSGLGAEMNKTLTTFLKKDGLLDTRTMSLNKDLDNIKVQGTKLDAFATQLTNSYNAQFAALNTLMAHMASNTSYLTALFGGANSAGALAGNKG
;
A
#
# COMPACT_ATOMS: atom_id res chain seq x y z
N MET A 1 15.20 -33.19 -47.16
CA MET A 1 14.28 -32.88 -46.06
C MET A 1 13.75 -34.19 -45.48
N LYS A 2 14.24 -34.62 -44.31
CA LYS A 2 13.69 -35.78 -43.58
C LYS A 2 12.34 -35.35 -43.00
N THR A 3 11.24 -35.77 -43.62
CA THR A 3 9.90 -35.70 -43.03
C THR A 3 9.96 -36.48 -41.71
N SER A 4 9.96 -35.77 -40.58
CA SER A 4 9.79 -36.38 -39.27
C SER A 4 8.49 -37.16 -39.31
N LEU A 5 8.56 -38.49 -39.23
CA LEU A 5 7.39 -39.36 -39.15
C LEU A 5 6.58 -38.91 -37.94
N LYS A 6 5.45 -38.23 -38.19
CA LYS A 6 4.46 -37.96 -37.16
C LYS A 6 3.91 -39.31 -36.74
N TYR A 7 4.35 -39.82 -35.58
CA TYR A 7 3.80 -41.03 -35.00
C TYR A 7 2.36 -40.73 -34.56
N LEU A 8 1.42 -41.03 -35.44
CA LEU A 8 -0.01 -40.86 -35.20
C LEU A 8 -0.45 -41.95 -34.23
N VAL A 9 -1.08 -41.55 -33.11
CA VAL A 9 -1.59 -42.52 -32.13
C VAL A 9 -3.05 -42.89 -32.37
N GLY A 10 -3.76 -42.17 -33.24
CA GLY A 10 -5.19 -42.39 -33.54
C GLY A 10 -6.09 -41.29 -32.96
N ALA A 11 -7.39 -41.40 -33.24
CA ALA A 11 -8.40 -40.43 -32.80
C ALA A 11 -9.34 -41.05 -31.75
N GLY A 12 -9.94 -40.20 -30.92
CA GLY A 12 -10.84 -40.62 -29.86
C GLY A 12 -11.05 -39.54 -28.80
N THR A 13 -11.45 -39.97 -27.61
CA THR A 13 -11.53 -39.13 -26.42
C THR A 13 -10.61 -39.70 -25.35
N LEU A 14 -9.79 -38.85 -24.75
CA LEU A 14 -8.97 -39.16 -23.59
C LEU A 14 -9.59 -38.46 -22.38
N LYS A 15 -10.12 -39.24 -21.44
CA LYS A 15 -10.60 -38.76 -20.16
C LYS A 15 -9.48 -38.86 -19.12
N LEU A 16 -9.19 -37.76 -18.45
CA LEU A 16 -8.13 -37.65 -17.45
C LEU A 16 -8.76 -37.32 -16.10
N SER A 17 -8.44 -38.11 -15.07
CA SER A 17 -9.04 -37.99 -13.73
C SER A 17 -7.96 -37.86 -12.65
N VAL A 18 -8.12 -36.88 -11.75
CA VAL A 18 -7.26 -36.65 -10.57
C VAL A 18 -8.12 -36.11 -9.42
N GLY A 19 -7.98 -36.65 -8.21
CA GLY A 19 -8.58 -36.05 -7.01
C GLY A 19 -10.12 -35.94 -7.03
N GLY A 20 -10.80 -36.83 -7.77
CA GLY A 20 -12.25 -36.79 -7.96
C GLY A 20 -12.74 -35.79 -9.02
N SER A 21 -11.84 -35.06 -9.67
CA SER A 21 -12.14 -34.20 -10.83
C SER A 21 -11.72 -34.89 -12.13
N ASP A 22 -12.44 -34.65 -13.21
CA ASP A 22 -12.12 -35.20 -14.52
C ASP A 22 -12.30 -34.21 -15.67
N VAL A 23 -11.54 -34.43 -16.75
CA VAL A 23 -11.65 -33.69 -18.01
C VAL A 23 -11.62 -34.66 -19.18
N SER A 24 -12.47 -34.43 -20.18
CA SER A 24 -12.46 -35.19 -21.43
C SER A 24 -11.86 -34.37 -22.56
N ILE A 25 -10.80 -34.89 -23.17
CA ILE A 25 -10.02 -34.23 -24.21
C ILE A 25 -10.25 -34.97 -25.53
N LYS A 26 -10.74 -34.25 -26.53
CA LYS A 26 -10.92 -34.80 -27.87
C LYS A 26 -9.58 -34.87 -28.60
N ILE A 27 -9.28 -36.06 -29.13
CA ILE A 27 -8.09 -36.33 -29.95
C ILE A 27 -8.53 -36.56 -31.41
N ASP A 28 -8.05 -35.74 -32.32
CA ASP A 28 -8.33 -35.80 -33.75
C ASP A 28 -7.08 -35.51 -34.60
N SER A 29 -7.24 -35.34 -35.91
CA SER A 29 -6.12 -35.11 -36.84
C SER A 29 -5.25 -33.88 -36.51
N SER A 30 -5.74 -32.94 -35.71
CA SER A 30 -4.99 -31.76 -35.29
C SER A 30 -4.01 -32.02 -34.15
N ASN A 31 -4.28 -33.01 -33.30
CA ASN A 31 -3.53 -33.25 -32.05
C ASN A 31 -3.20 -34.73 -31.76
N ASN A 32 -3.45 -35.66 -32.69
CA ASN A 32 -3.20 -37.11 -32.59
C ASN A 32 -1.72 -37.57 -32.62
N THR A 33 -0.81 -36.78 -32.06
CA THR A 33 0.59 -37.16 -31.80
C THR A 33 0.86 -37.06 -30.29
N LEU A 34 1.91 -37.72 -29.75
CA LEU A 34 2.21 -37.59 -28.31
C LEU A 34 2.45 -36.14 -27.87
N SER A 35 3.11 -35.34 -28.71
CA SER A 35 3.31 -33.91 -28.44
C SER A 35 1.99 -33.13 -28.54
N GLY A 36 1.13 -33.46 -29.50
CA GLY A 36 -0.20 -32.88 -29.62
C GLY A 36 -1.09 -33.23 -28.42
N ILE A 37 -1.03 -34.46 -27.92
CA ILE A 37 -1.75 -34.90 -26.71
C ILE A 37 -1.23 -34.17 -25.48
N ALA A 38 0.09 -34.05 -25.30
CA ALA A 38 0.65 -33.31 -24.17
C ALA A 38 0.20 -31.85 -24.18
N ALA A 39 0.24 -31.20 -25.34
CA ALA A 39 -0.27 -29.84 -25.50
C ALA A 39 -1.78 -29.74 -25.22
N ALA A 40 -2.57 -30.69 -25.73
CA ALA A 40 -4.01 -30.75 -25.52
C ALA A 40 -4.37 -30.95 -24.04
N ILE A 41 -3.64 -31.79 -23.30
CA ILE A 41 -3.79 -31.94 -21.84
C ILE A 41 -3.49 -30.61 -21.14
N ASN A 42 -2.33 -30.02 -21.40
CA ASN A 42 -1.90 -28.78 -20.74
C ASN A 42 -2.81 -27.58 -21.04
N SER A 43 -3.47 -27.56 -22.21
CA SER A 43 -4.38 -26.48 -22.64
C SER A 43 -5.86 -26.81 -22.42
N ALA A 44 -6.20 -27.98 -21.88
CA ALA A 44 -7.59 -28.36 -21.65
C ALA A 44 -8.24 -27.45 -20.61
N SER A 45 -9.37 -26.84 -20.98
CA SER A 45 -10.23 -26.13 -20.04
C SER A 45 -10.75 -27.10 -18.99
N GLY A 46 -10.47 -26.86 -17.72
CA GLY A 46 -10.85 -27.77 -16.63
C GLY A 46 -9.86 -28.92 -16.40
N ASN A 47 -8.62 -28.82 -16.88
CA ASN A 47 -7.55 -29.74 -16.51
C ASN A 47 -7.48 -29.87 -14.97
N PRO A 48 -7.61 -31.09 -14.41
CA PRO A 48 -7.72 -31.33 -12.97
C PRO A 48 -6.38 -31.22 -12.21
N GLY A 49 -5.36 -30.57 -12.81
CA GLY A 49 -4.03 -30.41 -12.23
C GLY A 49 -3.01 -31.42 -12.74
N VAL A 50 -3.08 -31.80 -14.02
CA VAL A 50 -2.07 -32.66 -14.66
C VAL A 50 -1.22 -31.86 -15.63
N SER A 51 0.09 -31.92 -15.43
CA SER A 51 1.08 -31.46 -16.39
C SER A 51 1.54 -32.63 -17.25
N ALA A 52 1.51 -32.45 -18.57
CA ALA A 52 1.95 -33.44 -19.55
C ALA A 52 3.19 -32.95 -20.31
N THR A 53 4.15 -33.84 -20.56
CA THR A 53 5.32 -33.56 -21.41
C THR A 53 5.71 -34.80 -22.21
N VAL A 54 6.56 -34.61 -23.22
CA VAL A 54 7.11 -35.71 -24.01
C VAL A 54 8.61 -35.77 -23.79
N ILE A 55 9.11 -36.94 -23.37
CA ILE A 55 10.54 -37.22 -23.23
C ILE A 55 10.94 -38.17 -24.35
N THR A 56 12.01 -37.87 -25.08
CA THR A 56 12.54 -38.76 -26.12
C THR A 56 13.74 -39.51 -25.58
N GLY A 57 13.59 -40.82 -25.36
CA GLY A 57 14.64 -41.75 -24.96
C GLY A 57 15.25 -42.52 -26.14
N THR A 58 16.13 -43.48 -25.83
CA THR A 58 16.76 -44.37 -26.82
C THR A 58 15.77 -45.36 -27.44
N ASP A 59 14.65 -45.63 -26.77
CA ASP A 59 13.56 -46.51 -27.17
C ASP A 59 12.37 -45.77 -27.80
N GLY A 60 12.45 -44.45 -27.95
CA GLY A 60 11.45 -43.62 -28.61
C GLY A 60 10.91 -42.48 -27.74
N ALA A 61 9.76 -41.92 -28.15
CA ALA A 61 9.11 -40.83 -27.43
C ALA A 61 8.09 -41.36 -26.41
N HIS A 62 8.13 -40.83 -25.20
CA HIS A 62 7.29 -41.20 -24.06
C HIS A 62 6.47 -40.01 -23.60
N LEU A 63 5.17 -40.22 -23.40
CA LEU A 63 4.32 -39.26 -22.71
C LEU A 63 4.54 -39.40 -21.19
N VAL A 64 4.81 -38.30 -20.52
CA VAL A 64 5.01 -38.24 -19.07
C VAL A 64 3.96 -37.32 -18.48
N LEU A 65 3.26 -37.83 -17.46
CA LEU A 65 2.22 -37.10 -16.74
C LEU A 65 2.65 -36.89 -15.29
N HIS A 66 2.38 -35.71 -14.76
CA HIS A 66 2.65 -35.36 -13.37
C HIS A 66 1.44 -34.62 -12.78
N SER A 67 1.04 -35.00 -11.57
CA SER A 67 0.00 -34.31 -10.82
C SER A 67 0.62 -33.09 -10.13
N SER A 68 0.01 -31.93 -10.26
CA SER A 68 0.41 -30.71 -9.56
C SER A 68 0.11 -30.75 -8.06
N THR A 69 -0.71 -31.70 -7.63
CA THR A 69 -1.08 -31.91 -6.22
C THR A 69 -0.55 -33.24 -5.71
N THR A 70 0.08 -33.21 -4.54
CA THR A 70 0.59 -34.38 -3.82
C THR A 70 -0.53 -35.12 -3.08
N GLY A 71 -0.21 -36.27 -2.49
CA GLY A 71 -1.17 -37.05 -1.71
C GLY A 71 -1.80 -38.21 -2.48
N VAL A 72 -2.28 -39.20 -1.73
CA VAL A 72 -2.77 -40.46 -2.29
C VAL A 72 -4.09 -40.31 -3.06
N ALA A 73 -4.89 -39.30 -2.72
CA ALA A 73 -6.13 -38.98 -3.42
C ALA A 73 -5.89 -38.44 -4.85
N ASN A 74 -4.70 -37.90 -5.12
CA ASN A 74 -4.38 -37.19 -6.36
C ASN A 74 -3.64 -38.09 -7.38
N SER A 75 -4.02 -39.36 -7.43
CA SER A 75 -3.54 -40.29 -8.46
C SER A 75 -4.10 -39.94 -9.85
N ILE A 76 -3.32 -40.17 -10.90
CA ILE A 76 -3.73 -39.89 -12.29
C ILE A 76 -4.31 -41.15 -12.90
N SER A 77 -5.54 -41.08 -13.39
CA SER A 77 -6.12 -42.12 -14.25
C SER A 77 -6.40 -41.56 -15.64
N VAL A 78 -6.13 -42.36 -16.67
CA VAL A 78 -6.33 -42.04 -18.08
C VAL A 78 -7.27 -43.08 -18.65
N GLU A 79 -8.46 -42.69 -19.06
CA GLU A 79 -9.40 -43.55 -19.78
C GLU A 79 -9.47 -43.12 -21.24
N VAL A 80 -9.43 -44.07 -22.17
CA VAL A 80 -9.44 -43.76 -23.61
C VAL A 80 -10.64 -44.42 -24.27
N THR A 81 -11.42 -43.62 -25.01
CA THR A 81 -12.50 -44.06 -25.89
C THR A 81 -12.14 -43.78 -27.35
N PRO A 82 -11.62 -44.74 -28.12
CA PRO A 82 -11.23 -44.53 -29.52
C PRO A 82 -12.43 -44.22 -30.43
N SER A 83 -12.23 -43.37 -31.45
CA SER A 83 -13.22 -43.10 -32.50
C SER A 83 -12.83 -43.77 -33.81
N GLY A 84 -13.23 -45.04 -33.99
CA GLY A 84 -12.99 -45.82 -35.20
C GLY A 84 -13.25 -47.32 -35.03
N THR A 85 -13.43 -48.05 -36.13
CA THR A 85 -13.58 -49.51 -36.11
C THR A 85 -12.23 -50.19 -35.85
N GLY A 86 -11.96 -50.47 -34.57
CA GLY A 86 -10.80 -51.23 -34.11
C GLY A 86 -10.34 -50.78 -32.72
N ASN A 87 -10.54 -51.63 -31.71
CA ASN A 87 -10.18 -51.36 -30.31
C ASN A 87 -8.66 -51.25 -30.03
N ASN A 88 -7.82 -51.30 -31.07
CA ASN A 88 -6.37 -51.45 -30.97
C ASN A 88 -5.60 -50.28 -31.64
N THR A 89 -6.11 -49.06 -31.52
CA THR A 89 -5.37 -47.86 -31.94
C THR A 89 -4.18 -47.61 -31.01
N GLY A 90 -3.15 -46.88 -31.46
CA GLY A 90 -2.04 -46.46 -30.59
C GLY A 90 -2.51 -45.67 -29.35
N LEU A 91 -3.68 -45.02 -29.43
CA LEU A 91 -4.29 -44.22 -28.39
C LEU A 91 -4.83 -45.10 -27.25
N SER A 92 -5.41 -46.27 -27.54
CA SER A 92 -5.92 -47.17 -26.48
C SER A 92 -4.79 -47.73 -25.60
N LYS A 93 -3.55 -47.72 -26.07
CA LYS A 93 -2.36 -48.07 -25.28
C LYS A 93 -2.06 -47.07 -24.16
N LEU A 94 -2.64 -45.86 -24.19
CA LEU A 94 -2.50 -44.86 -23.13
C LEU A 94 -3.48 -45.07 -21.97
N ASN A 95 -4.42 -46.01 -22.06
CA ASN A 95 -5.34 -46.32 -20.96
C ASN A 95 -4.56 -46.76 -19.71
N ALA A 96 -4.91 -46.19 -18.55
CA ALA A 96 -4.28 -46.42 -17.27
C ALA A 96 -5.27 -46.15 -16.13
N SER A 97 -5.50 -47.14 -15.28
CA SER A 97 -6.21 -46.94 -14.02
C SER A 97 -5.19 -46.86 -12.89
N SER A 98 -5.31 -45.85 -12.03
CA SER A 98 -4.58 -45.80 -10.77
C SER A 98 -5.45 -46.26 -9.61
N SER A 99 -4.79 -46.73 -8.56
CA SER A 99 -5.40 -47.17 -7.30
C SER A 99 -4.52 -46.79 -6.12
N THR A 100 -4.97 -47.06 -4.90
CA THR A 100 -4.15 -46.95 -3.69
C THR A 100 -3.76 -48.35 -3.20
N SER A 101 -2.53 -48.48 -2.71
CA SER A 101 -2.01 -49.70 -2.10
C SER A 101 -1.42 -49.39 -0.73
N THR A 102 -1.48 -50.36 0.16
CA THR A 102 -0.79 -50.37 1.45
C THR A 102 0.20 -51.54 1.55
N VAL A 103 0.42 -52.30 0.48
CA VAL A 103 1.36 -53.44 0.48
C VAL A 103 2.75 -52.97 0.06
N ASP A 104 3.81 -53.39 0.75
CA ASP A 104 5.18 -53.04 0.36
C ASP A 104 5.52 -53.62 -1.04
N PRO A 105 5.98 -52.79 -2.01
CA PRO A 105 6.38 -53.26 -3.34
C PRO A 105 7.48 -54.34 -3.34
N SER A 106 8.29 -54.41 -2.27
CA SER A 106 9.42 -55.33 -2.13
C SER A 106 9.08 -56.55 -1.27
N ASP A 107 7.97 -56.52 -0.53
CA ASP A 107 7.58 -57.56 0.41
C ASP A 107 6.05 -57.63 0.56
N PRO A 108 5.37 -58.52 -0.18
CA PRO A 108 3.92 -58.63 -0.18
C PRO A 108 3.28 -58.93 1.19
N ALA A 109 4.06 -59.35 2.19
CA ALA A 109 3.58 -59.61 3.54
C ALA A 109 3.60 -58.36 4.45
N LYS A 110 4.21 -57.26 4.01
CA LYS A 110 4.34 -56.03 4.80
C LYS A 110 3.29 -55.00 4.40
N THR A 111 2.71 -54.35 5.43
CA THR A 111 1.86 -53.17 5.27
C THR A 111 2.69 -51.91 5.47
N VAL A 112 2.57 -50.95 4.54
CA VAL A 112 3.22 -49.64 4.55
C VAL A 112 2.18 -48.54 4.47
N ALA A 113 2.63 -47.30 4.70
CA ALA A 113 1.80 -46.11 4.49
C ALA A 113 1.15 -46.12 3.10
N PRO A 114 -0.12 -45.69 2.97
CA PRO A 114 -0.82 -45.65 1.69
C PRO A 114 -0.02 -44.89 0.62
N TYR A 115 0.02 -45.45 -0.58
CA TYR A 115 0.65 -44.82 -1.74
C TYR A 115 -0.15 -45.14 -3.01
N THR A 116 -0.07 -44.26 -4.00
CA THR A 116 -0.70 -44.51 -5.31
C THR A 116 0.03 -45.61 -6.06
N THR A 117 -0.69 -46.47 -6.76
CA THR A 117 -0.15 -47.43 -7.73
C THR A 117 -0.86 -47.25 -9.07
N ILE A 118 -0.16 -47.54 -10.16
CA ILE A 118 -0.79 -47.71 -11.47
C ILE A 118 -1.07 -49.19 -11.69
N GLY A 119 -2.27 -49.53 -12.18
CA GLY A 119 -2.63 -50.89 -12.55
C GLY A 119 -1.65 -51.47 -13.58
N THR A 120 -1.54 -52.79 -13.65
CA THR A 120 -0.58 -53.54 -14.48
C THR A 120 -0.89 -53.44 -15.98
N SER A 121 -0.87 -52.24 -16.53
CA SER A 121 -0.91 -51.98 -17.97
C SER A 121 0.53 -51.79 -18.46
N ALA A 122 0.97 -52.64 -19.39
CA ALA A 122 2.37 -52.76 -19.83
C ALA A 122 3.00 -51.49 -20.44
N ASN A 123 2.23 -50.41 -20.62
CA ASN A 123 2.65 -49.21 -21.35
C ASN A 123 2.94 -48.00 -20.45
N TRP A 124 2.64 -48.07 -19.15
CA TRP A 124 2.96 -46.99 -18.21
C TRP A 124 3.90 -47.49 -17.12
N LYS A 125 4.91 -46.67 -16.80
CA LYS A 125 5.82 -46.91 -15.68
C LYS A 125 5.63 -45.80 -14.66
N GLN A 126 5.28 -46.17 -13.43
CA GLN A 126 5.24 -45.22 -12.32
C GLN A 126 6.67 -44.88 -11.88
N THR A 127 7.03 -43.60 -12.01
CA THR A 127 8.34 -43.08 -11.61
C THR A 127 8.35 -42.50 -10.21
N ALA A 128 7.19 -42.03 -9.73
CA ALA A 128 6.98 -41.55 -8.38
C ALA A 128 5.56 -41.91 -7.92
N ALA A 129 5.43 -42.40 -6.68
CA ALA A 129 4.13 -42.63 -6.06
C ALA A 129 3.70 -41.39 -5.27
N GLY A 130 2.43 -40.99 -5.44
CA GLY A 130 1.79 -40.05 -4.54
C GLY A 130 1.66 -40.67 -3.16
N LYS A 131 2.07 -39.92 -2.14
CA LYS A 131 1.99 -40.26 -0.73
C LYS A 131 1.48 -39.06 0.03
N ASP A 132 0.74 -39.31 1.10
CA ASP A 132 0.42 -38.28 2.08
C ASP A 132 1.63 -38.09 3.00
N ALA A 133 1.82 -36.87 3.50
CA ALA A 133 2.73 -36.59 4.58
C ALA A 133 2.18 -37.18 5.88
N LEU A 134 3.00 -37.96 6.59
CA LEU A 134 2.68 -38.56 7.87
C LEU A 134 3.60 -38.00 8.94
N LEU A 135 3.02 -37.48 10.01
CA LEU A 135 3.74 -36.90 11.14
C LEU A 135 3.03 -37.22 12.45
N THR A 136 3.74 -37.07 13.56
CA THR A 136 3.14 -37.12 14.90
C THR A 136 3.27 -35.77 15.58
N VAL A 137 2.16 -35.27 16.12
CA VAL A 137 2.11 -34.02 16.91
C VAL A 137 1.71 -34.40 18.33
N ALA A 138 2.63 -34.21 19.28
CA ALA A 138 2.44 -34.62 20.68
C ALA A 138 1.95 -36.09 20.83
N GLY A 139 2.46 -36.99 19.98
CA GLY A 139 2.08 -38.41 19.97
C GLY A 139 0.80 -38.73 19.18
N THR A 140 0.10 -37.74 18.64
CA THR A 140 -1.09 -37.94 17.79
C THR A 140 -0.68 -38.02 16.33
N GLU A 141 -1.10 -39.07 15.62
CA GLU A 141 -0.86 -39.22 14.18
C GLU A 141 -1.65 -38.20 13.39
N VAL A 142 -0.99 -37.55 12.44
CA VAL A 142 -1.59 -36.62 11.50
C VAL A 142 -1.19 -37.05 10.09
N SER A 143 -2.16 -37.08 9.19
CA SER A 143 -1.93 -37.24 7.75
C SER A 143 -2.33 -35.97 7.02
N SER A 144 -1.56 -35.61 5.98
CA SER A 144 -1.86 -34.48 5.12
C SER A 144 -1.53 -34.81 3.66
N PRO A 145 -2.39 -34.48 2.69
CA PRO A 145 -2.07 -34.67 1.27
C PRO A 145 -0.93 -33.77 0.80
N SER A 146 -0.51 -32.77 1.60
CA SER A 146 0.53 -31.79 1.27
C SER A 146 1.57 -31.67 2.39
N ASN A 147 2.77 -31.25 2.03
CA ASN A 147 3.82 -30.84 2.97
C ASN A 147 3.50 -29.53 3.70
N SER A 148 2.46 -28.80 3.31
CA SER A 148 1.93 -27.66 4.09
C SER A 148 0.72 -28.11 4.90
N VAL A 149 0.95 -28.43 6.18
CA VAL A 149 -0.04 -29.01 7.08
C VAL A 149 -0.72 -27.91 7.88
N THR A 150 -2.01 -27.67 7.62
CA THR A 150 -2.81 -26.63 8.30
C THR A 150 -3.85 -27.20 9.27
N SER A 151 -4.12 -28.50 9.21
CA SER A 151 -5.16 -29.18 10.00
C SER A 151 -4.66 -29.73 11.33
N ALA A 152 -3.34 -29.84 11.52
CA ALA A 152 -2.75 -30.48 12.69
C ALA A 152 -3.01 -29.70 13.99
N ILE A 153 -2.85 -28.38 13.94
CA ILE A 153 -3.00 -27.48 15.10
C ILE A 153 -3.77 -26.26 14.61
N ALA A 154 -4.90 -25.95 15.26
CA ALA A 154 -5.73 -24.82 14.90
C ALA A 154 -4.92 -23.50 14.91
N GLY A 155 -4.95 -22.78 13.79
CA GLY A 155 -4.25 -21.49 13.64
C GLY A 155 -2.78 -21.59 13.25
N LEU A 156 -2.22 -22.80 13.08
CA LEU A 156 -0.85 -22.99 12.61
C LEU A 156 -0.81 -23.61 11.21
N SER A 157 0.18 -23.19 10.42
CA SER A 157 0.57 -23.87 9.19
C SER A 157 1.99 -24.39 9.35
N ILE A 158 2.17 -25.70 9.26
CA ILE A 158 3.45 -26.38 9.45
C ILE A 158 3.95 -26.79 8.07
N ASN A 159 5.08 -26.25 7.64
CA ASN A 159 5.73 -26.65 6.40
C ASN A 159 6.79 -27.72 6.67
N LEU A 160 6.57 -28.90 6.09
CA LEU A 160 7.46 -30.05 6.18
C LEU A 160 8.54 -29.96 5.10
N THR A 161 9.77 -30.28 5.47
CA THR A 161 10.92 -30.29 4.57
C THR A 161 11.45 -31.70 4.40
N SER A 162 12.44 -32.08 5.21
CA SER A 162 13.02 -33.42 5.20
C SER A 162 12.45 -34.28 6.32
N GLU A 163 12.40 -35.59 6.10
CA GLU A 163 12.01 -36.55 7.11
C GLU A 163 13.01 -36.54 8.29
N SER A 164 12.48 -36.60 9.51
CA SER A 164 13.25 -36.56 10.77
C SER A 164 12.97 -37.83 11.59
N VAL A 165 13.21 -39.00 10.98
CA VAL A 165 12.85 -40.30 11.56
C VAL A 165 13.61 -40.55 12.86
N GLY A 166 12.88 -40.88 13.94
CA GLY A 166 13.46 -41.20 15.24
C GLY A 166 13.98 -40.00 16.04
N THR A 167 13.73 -38.77 15.57
CA THR A 167 14.14 -37.53 16.25
C THR A 167 12.94 -36.63 16.48
N THR A 168 12.83 -36.06 17.69
CA THR A 168 11.75 -35.12 18.04
C THR A 168 12.15 -33.70 17.68
N GLN A 169 11.28 -32.98 16.96
CA GLN A 169 11.43 -31.56 16.68
C GLN A 169 10.51 -30.74 17.59
N THR A 170 11.01 -29.61 18.08
CA THR A 170 10.25 -28.71 18.98
C THR A 170 9.73 -27.51 18.21
N LEU A 171 8.40 -27.35 18.18
CA LEU A 171 7.74 -26.14 17.69
C LEU A 171 7.39 -25.22 18.86
N THR A 172 7.99 -24.02 18.89
CA THR A 172 7.71 -23.01 19.90
C THR A 172 6.77 -21.96 19.34
N VAL A 173 5.61 -21.78 19.98
CA VAL A 173 4.69 -20.67 19.69
C VAL A 173 4.89 -19.60 20.74
N ALA A 174 5.26 -18.40 20.30
CA ALA A 174 5.47 -17.24 21.15
C ALA A 174 4.76 -16.01 20.58
N ALA A 175 4.46 -15.04 21.45
CA ALA A 175 3.93 -13.76 21.02
C ALA A 175 4.99 -13.00 20.20
N ASP A 176 4.63 -12.55 19.01
CA ASP A 176 5.45 -11.66 18.19
C ASP A 176 5.01 -10.21 18.39
N THR A 177 5.87 -9.42 19.04
CA THR A 177 5.61 -8.01 19.34
C THR A 177 6.28 -7.06 18.35
N SER A 178 6.94 -7.57 17.30
CA SER A 178 7.76 -6.77 16.37
C SER A 178 6.96 -5.70 15.60
N THR A 179 5.79 -6.08 15.10
CA THR A 179 4.88 -5.20 14.36
C THR A 179 4.28 -4.13 15.27
N GLN A 180 3.95 -4.49 16.51
CA GLN A 180 3.47 -3.57 17.54
C GLN A 180 4.55 -2.54 17.91
N THR A 181 5.78 -2.99 18.19
CA THR A 181 6.93 -2.10 18.47
C THR A 181 7.18 -1.13 17.33
N THR A 182 7.17 -1.61 16.09
CA THR A 182 7.35 -0.76 14.90
C THR A 182 6.27 0.30 14.79
N SER A 183 5.00 -0.09 14.98
CA SER A 183 3.86 0.83 14.88
C SER A 183 3.87 1.90 15.98
N ILE A 184 4.22 1.51 17.21
CA ILE A 184 4.33 2.42 18.35
C ILE A 184 5.49 3.42 18.14
N LYS A 185 6.64 2.96 17.63
CA LYS A 185 7.76 3.84 17.28
C LYS A 185 7.37 4.84 16.19
N ALA A 186 6.71 4.38 15.13
CA ALA A 186 6.24 5.26 14.07
C ALA A 186 5.27 6.33 14.58
N PHE A 187 4.36 5.97 15.48
CA PHE A 187 3.47 6.92 16.15
C PHE A 187 4.24 7.99 16.94
N VAL A 188 5.20 7.58 17.78
CA VAL A 188 6.04 8.50 18.55
C VAL A 188 6.83 9.43 17.64
N THR A 189 7.43 8.91 16.56
CA THR A 189 8.14 9.71 15.57
C THR A 189 7.22 10.74 14.92
N ALA A 190 6.02 10.34 14.49
CA ALA A 190 5.06 11.26 13.87
C ALA A 190 4.64 12.38 14.83
N TYR A 191 4.37 12.05 16.10
CA TYR A 191 4.04 13.03 17.13
C TYR A 191 5.21 13.99 17.40
N ASN A 192 6.43 13.48 17.52
CA ASN A 192 7.62 14.31 17.75
C ASN A 192 7.90 15.24 16.56
N ASN A 193 7.70 14.76 15.32
CA ASN A 193 7.81 15.60 14.13
C ASN A 193 6.80 16.75 14.16
N PHE A 194 5.56 16.47 14.57
CA PHE A 194 4.55 17.52 14.78
C PHE A 194 5.00 18.52 15.86
N VAL A 195 5.46 18.06 17.03
CA VAL A 195 5.90 18.94 18.12
C VAL A 195 7.06 19.84 17.66
N ASN A 196 8.05 19.27 16.97
CA ASN A 196 9.19 20.01 16.45
C ASN A 196 8.78 21.06 15.41
N MET A 197 7.87 20.71 14.50
CA MET A 197 7.29 21.66 13.54
C MET A 197 6.50 22.77 14.24
N ALA A 198 5.69 22.42 15.23
CA ALA A 198 4.92 23.40 15.97
C ALA A 198 5.84 24.37 16.75
N VAL A 199 6.92 23.87 17.35
CA VAL A 199 7.95 24.70 18.00
C VAL A 199 8.66 25.60 16.99
N SER A 200 9.05 25.09 15.81
CA SER A 200 9.73 25.93 14.82
C SER A 200 8.84 27.06 14.31
N LEU A 201 7.53 26.83 14.17
CA LEU A 201 6.58 27.84 13.73
C LEU A 201 6.21 28.86 14.81
N THR A 202 6.31 28.51 16.10
CA THR A 202 5.83 29.37 17.22
C THR A 202 6.93 29.88 18.14
N SER A 203 8.18 29.48 17.97
CA SER A 203 9.26 29.87 18.88
C SER A 203 9.85 31.24 18.54
N PHE A 204 10.59 31.80 19.50
CA PHE A 204 11.38 33.00 19.32
C PHE A 204 12.87 32.63 19.38
N ASP A 205 13.60 32.90 18.31
CA ASP A 205 15.02 32.64 18.16
C ASP A 205 15.82 33.94 18.22
N LYS A 206 16.51 34.14 19.36
CA LYS A 206 17.37 35.30 19.61
C LYS A 206 18.59 35.37 18.67
N SER A 207 18.98 34.26 18.05
CA SER A 207 20.15 34.20 17.17
C SER A 207 19.87 34.76 15.76
N GLN A 208 18.59 34.90 15.38
CA GLN A 208 18.21 35.48 14.09
C GLN A 208 18.33 37.00 14.08
N PRO A 209 18.48 37.62 12.89
CA PRO A 209 18.47 39.08 12.74
C PRO A 209 17.22 39.71 13.36
N LYS A 210 17.38 40.91 13.94
CA LYS A 210 16.25 41.70 14.46
C LYS A 210 15.18 41.86 13.37
N GLY A 211 13.93 41.55 13.73
CA GLY A 211 12.81 41.51 12.78
C GLY A 211 12.47 40.12 12.23
N SER A 212 13.36 39.15 12.35
CA SER A 212 13.16 37.74 11.90
C SER A 212 13.26 36.74 13.05
N GLN A 213 13.18 37.21 14.29
CA GLN A 213 13.38 36.39 15.49
C GLN A 213 12.15 35.56 15.86
N GLY A 214 10.97 35.86 15.32
CA GLY A 214 9.76 35.09 15.58
C GLY A 214 9.48 34.11 14.46
N GLY A 215 9.07 32.89 14.82
CA GLY A 215 8.43 31.98 13.86
C GLY A 215 7.16 32.61 13.26
N PRO A 216 6.74 32.18 12.05
CA PRO A 216 5.60 32.80 11.35
C PRO A 216 4.27 32.76 12.12
N LEU A 217 4.14 31.85 13.07
CA LEU A 217 2.95 31.66 13.92
C LEU A 217 3.24 31.99 15.39
N LEU A 218 4.29 32.77 15.68
CA LEU A 218 4.59 33.22 17.03
C LEU A 218 3.37 33.97 17.62
N GLY A 219 2.88 33.47 18.76
CA GLY A 219 1.71 34.03 19.43
C GLY A 219 0.36 33.62 18.84
N ASP A 220 0.32 32.75 17.83
CA ASP A 220 -0.94 32.30 17.22
C ASP A 220 -1.73 31.39 18.18
N SER A 221 -2.98 31.78 18.45
CA SER A 221 -3.87 31.08 19.39
C SER A 221 -4.38 29.75 18.84
N MET A 222 -4.50 29.59 17.52
CA MET A 222 -4.92 28.34 16.89
C MET A 222 -3.83 27.28 17.08
N MET A 223 -2.57 27.63 16.85
CA MET A 223 -1.47 26.69 17.05
C MET A 223 -1.35 26.25 18.52
N ASN A 224 -1.51 27.18 19.47
CA ASN A 224 -1.57 26.85 20.90
C ASN A 224 -2.75 25.92 21.24
N THR A 225 -3.92 26.15 20.63
CA THR A 225 -5.10 25.28 20.80
C THR A 225 -4.82 23.86 20.32
N VAL A 226 -4.25 23.71 19.12
CA VAL A 226 -3.92 22.39 18.55
C VAL A 226 -2.88 21.68 19.42
N ARG A 227 -1.78 22.35 19.80
CA ARG A 227 -0.75 21.77 20.67
C ARG A 227 -1.32 21.27 22.00
N ASN A 228 -2.13 22.09 22.66
CA ASN A 228 -2.71 21.75 23.96
C ASN A 228 -3.72 20.60 23.86
N ALA A 229 -4.54 20.57 22.80
CA ALA A 229 -5.49 19.49 22.58
C ALA A 229 -4.77 18.14 22.38
N LEU A 230 -3.74 18.10 21.53
CA LEU A 230 -2.98 16.87 21.29
C LEU A 230 -2.19 16.45 22.53
N ALA A 231 -1.57 17.39 23.26
CA ALA A 231 -0.90 17.10 24.54
C ALA A 231 -1.89 16.56 25.59
N THR A 232 -3.13 17.05 25.61
CA THR A 232 -4.20 16.54 26.48
C THR A 232 -4.55 15.09 26.13
N VAL A 233 -4.66 14.76 24.84
CA VAL A 233 -4.90 13.37 24.40
C VAL A 233 -3.75 12.46 24.82
N ILE A 234 -2.49 12.87 24.59
CA ILE A 234 -1.28 12.12 24.96
C ILE A 234 -1.16 11.87 26.47
N SER A 235 -1.54 12.85 27.28
CA SER A 235 -1.47 12.75 28.75
C SER A 235 -2.67 12.02 29.37
N LYS A 236 -3.73 11.77 28.60
CA LYS A 236 -4.95 11.10 29.07
C LYS A 236 -4.69 9.61 29.28
N GLY A 237 -5.17 9.09 30.42
CA GLY A 237 -5.25 7.64 30.63
C GLY A 237 -6.50 7.05 29.98
N VAL A 238 -6.39 5.82 29.50
CA VAL A 238 -7.51 5.02 28.94
C VAL A 238 -7.85 3.91 29.93
N PRO A 239 -9.12 3.69 30.29
CA PRO A 239 -9.52 2.57 31.14
C PRO A 239 -9.06 1.23 30.56
N THR A 240 -8.44 0.37 31.38
CA THR A 240 -8.02 -0.98 30.94
C THR A 240 -9.18 -1.97 30.84
N ALA A 241 -10.36 -1.58 31.31
CA ALA A 241 -11.61 -2.30 31.18
C ALA A 241 -12.76 -1.29 31.11
N SER A 242 -13.82 -1.62 30.36
CA SER A 242 -15.00 -0.76 30.22
C SER A 242 -15.59 -0.40 31.59
N GLY A 243 -15.74 0.89 31.86
CA GLY A 243 -16.31 1.41 33.12
C GLY A 243 -15.37 1.39 34.34
N SER A 244 -14.12 0.95 34.21
CA SER A 244 -13.16 0.97 35.32
C SER A 244 -12.52 2.35 35.51
N THR A 245 -12.54 2.87 36.73
CA THR A 245 -11.80 4.10 37.12
C THR A 245 -10.51 3.80 37.88
N LYS A 246 -10.23 2.53 38.20
CA LYS A 246 -9.11 2.13 39.07
C LYS A 246 -7.87 1.69 38.30
N ALA A 247 -8.02 1.27 37.05
CA ALA A 247 -6.92 0.82 36.22
C ALA A 247 -6.94 1.57 34.88
N MET A 248 -5.99 2.50 34.74
CA MET A 248 -5.84 3.36 33.56
C MET A 248 -4.51 3.00 32.90
N ALA A 249 -4.55 2.67 31.61
CA ALA A 249 -3.36 2.61 30.76
C ALA A 249 -2.99 4.02 30.32
N ASN A 250 -1.71 4.36 30.39
CA ASN A 250 -1.17 5.57 29.78
C ASN A 250 0.19 5.25 29.13
N LEU A 251 0.71 6.18 28.34
CA LEU A 251 2.00 6.00 27.65
C LEU A 251 3.14 5.68 28.63
N GLY A 252 3.15 6.29 29.82
CA GLY A 252 4.14 6.01 30.85
C GLY A 252 4.14 4.55 31.31
N THR A 253 2.97 3.92 31.44
CA THR A 253 2.84 2.51 31.84
C THR A 253 3.43 1.51 30.84
N ILE A 254 3.69 1.96 29.60
CA ILE A 254 4.30 1.15 28.54
C ILE A 254 5.69 1.65 28.16
N GLY A 255 6.34 2.46 29.00
CA GLY A 255 7.71 2.92 28.76
C GLY A 255 7.84 4.09 27.78
N ILE A 256 6.78 4.89 27.61
CA ILE A 256 6.81 6.09 26.76
C ILE A 256 6.55 7.33 27.63
N THR A 257 7.54 8.22 27.74
CA THR A 257 7.48 9.39 28.62
C THR A 257 7.30 10.68 27.84
N LEU A 258 6.45 11.57 28.34
CA LEU A 258 6.33 12.95 27.87
C LEU A 258 7.45 13.80 28.46
N GLN A 259 8.21 14.45 27.61
CA GLN A 259 9.34 15.30 27.96
C GLN A 259 8.88 16.76 28.18
N GLN A 260 9.72 17.58 28.81
CA GLN A 260 9.41 18.99 29.11
C GLN A 260 9.21 19.85 27.85
N ASP A 261 9.83 19.48 26.74
CA ASP A 261 9.65 20.13 25.44
C ASP A 261 8.36 19.69 24.70
N GLY A 262 7.60 18.77 25.30
CA GLY A 262 6.37 18.21 24.76
C GLY A 262 6.57 17.01 23.84
N THR A 263 7.81 16.58 23.57
CA THR A 263 8.11 15.37 22.80
C THR A 263 7.93 14.09 23.63
N LEU A 264 7.82 12.95 22.96
CA LEU A 264 7.76 11.63 23.56
C LEU A 264 9.10 10.92 23.44
N LYS A 265 9.54 10.26 24.52
CA LYS A 265 10.72 9.40 24.56
C LYS A 265 10.32 7.96 24.84
N ILE A 266 10.89 7.02 24.09
CA ILE A 266 10.67 5.58 24.28
C ILE A 266 11.83 5.01 25.11
N ASP A 267 11.50 4.21 26.12
CA ASP A 267 12.37 3.22 26.73
C ASP A 267 12.08 1.86 26.09
N ASP A 268 12.98 1.40 25.21
CA ASP A 268 12.82 0.13 24.48
C ASP A 268 12.69 -1.08 25.41
N THR A 269 13.35 -1.06 26.56
CA THR A 269 13.31 -2.18 27.52
C THR A 269 11.96 -2.23 28.22
N ALA A 270 11.47 -1.07 28.68
CA ALA A 270 10.15 -0.97 29.30
C ALA A 270 9.02 -1.26 28.30
N LEU A 271 9.14 -0.80 27.06
CA LEU A 271 8.18 -1.06 26.00
C LEU A 271 8.09 -2.55 25.67
N ASN A 272 9.23 -3.21 25.42
CA ASN A 272 9.26 -4.64 25.14
C ASN A 272 8.72 -5.45 26.33
N SER A 273 9.06 -5.07 27.57
CA SER A 273 8.50 -5.71 28.77
C SER A 273 6.98 -5.51 28.88
N ALA A 274 6.45 -4.35 28.52
CA ALA A 274 5.01 -4.10 28.53
C ALA A 274 4.27 -4.91 27.45
N LEU A 275 4.84 -5.02 26.25
CA LEU A 275 4.27 -5.81 25.15
C LEU A 275 4.19 -7.30 25.49
N THR A 276 5.24 -7.85 26.08
CA THR A 276 5.29 -9.28 26.43
C THR A 276 4.48 -9.59 27.70
N ASN A 277 4.63 -8.78 28.75
CA ASN A 277 4.10 -9.11 30.07
C ASN A 277 2.77 -8.44 30.41
N LYS A 278 2.35 -7.42 29.64
CA LYS A 278 1.12 -6.65 29.88
C LYS A 278 0.32 -6.38 28.59
N PRO A 279 0.03 -7.39 27.75
CA PRO A 279 -0.65 -7.18 26.46
C PRO A 279 -2.03 -6.54 26.61
N GLY A 280 -2.76 -6.81 27.70
CA GLY A 280 -4.05 -6.17 27.98
C GLY A 280 -3.96 -4.65 28.13
N THR A 281 -2.90 -4.15 28.78
CA THR A 281 -2.64 -2.70 28.93
C THR A 281 -2.36 -2.04 27.59
N VAL A 282 -1.52 -2.67 26.77
CA VAL A 282 -1.19 -2.17 25.42
C VAL A 282 -2.43 -2.17 24.53
N ASN A 283 -3.21 -3.26 24.55
CA ASN A 283 -4.45 -3.39 23.77
C ASN A 283 -5.50 -2.36 24.18
N ALA A 284 -5.63 -2.04 25.47
CA ALA A 284 -6.52 -0.99 25.94
C ALA A 284 -6.06 0.38 25.46
N LEU A 285 -4.76 0.68 25.57
CA LEU A 285 -4.20 1.97 25.19
C LEU A 285 -4.33 2.24 23.68
N PHE A 286 -4.13 1.24 22.84
CA PHE A 286 -4.24 1.34 21.38
C PHE A 286 -5.53 0.72 20.83
N ASN A 287 -6.57 0.65 21.65
CA ASN A 287 -7.88 0.19 21.20
C ASN A 287 -8.40 1.07 20.04
N PRO A 288 -8.92 0.49 18.94
CA PRO A 288 -9.34 1.26 17.77
C PRO A 288 -10.55 2.17 18.00
N THR A 289 -11.32 1.94 19.06
CA THR A 289 -12.58 2.67 19.34
C THR A 289 -12.42 3.68 20.47
N SER A 290 -11.72 3.31 21.54
CA SER A 290 -11.60 4.13 22.75
C SER A 290 -10.15 4.38 23.20
N GLY A 291 -9.18 3.92 22.42
CA GLY A 291 -7.77 4.09 22.72
C GLY A 291 -7.25 5.48 22.35
N LEU A 292 -5.98 5.69 22.66
CA LEU A 292 -5.24 6.93 22.39
C LEU A 292 -5.32 7.33 20.91
N GLY A 293 -5.12 6.38 20.00
CA GLY A 293 -5.18 6.63 18.55
C GLY A 293 -6.58 7.06 18.08
N ALA A 294 -7.63 6.48 18.65
CA ALA A 294 -9.01 6.85 18.32
C ALA A 294 -9.35 8.27 18.78
N GLU A 295 -8.98 8.62 20.01
CA GLU A 295 -9.19 9.96 20.56
C GLU A 295 -8.35 11.01 19.84
N MET A 296 -7.11 10.66 19.46
CA MET A 296 -6.24 11.49 18.65
C MET A 296 -6.88 11.76 17.29
N ASN A 297 -7.36 10.72 16.61
CA ASN A 297 -8.00 10.86 15.31
C ASN A 297 -9.27 11.71 15.38
N LYS A 298 -10.10 11.51 16.42
CA LYS A 298 -11.28 12.34 16.68
C LYS A 298 -10.92 13.81 16.84
N THR A 299 -9.87 14.10 17.61
CA THR A 299 -9.38 15.47 17.84
C THR A 299 -8.84 16.09 16.55
N LEU A 300 -7.99 15.36 15.81
CA LEU A 300 -7.44 15.84 14.54
C LEU A 300 -8.53 16.09 13.50
N THR A 301 -9.58 15.25 13.47
CA THR A 301 -10.70 15.41 12.55
C THR A 301 -11.42 16.75 12.76
N THR A 302 -11.57 17.25 14.00
CA THR A 302 -12.23 18.55 14.22
C THR A 302 -11.40 19.72 13.69
N PHE A 303 -10.08 19.58 13.63
CA PHE A 303 -9.16 20.60 13.11
C PHE A 303 -9.02 20.55 11.59
N LEU A 304 -8.97 19.34 11.01
CA LEU A 304 -8.61 19.10 9.61
C LEU A 304 -9.80 18.99 8.65
N LYS A 305 -11.01 18.72 9.14
CA LYS A 305 -12.19 18.60 8.28
C LYS A 305 -12.50 19.91 7.54
N LYS A 306 -13.29 19.80 6.47
CA LYS A 306 -13.95 20.95 5.81
C LYS A 306 -14.69 21.79 6.86
N ASP A 307 -14.50 23.11 6.80
CA ASP A 307 -15.04 24.08 7.76
C ASP A 307 -14.56 23.85 9.22
N GLY A 308 -13.48 23.08 9.38
CA GLY A 308 -12.74 22.92 10.63
C GLY A 308 -11.85 24.13 10.93
N LEU A 309 -11.12 24.04 12.04
CA LEU A 309 -10.30 25.14 12.55
C LEU A 309 -9.24 25.64 11.54
N LEU A 310 -8.55 24.71 10.87
CA LEU A 310 -7.51 25.08 9.90
C LEU A 310 -8.10 25.61 8.58
N ASP A 311 -9.18 24.99 8.10
CA ASP A 311 -9.86 25.44 6.86
C ASP A 311 -10.41 26.86 7.02
N THR A 312 -11.09 27.14 8.14
CA THR A 312 -11.65 28.48 8.44
C THR A 312 -10.59 29.57 8.55
N ARG A 313 -9.44 29.26 9.18
CA ARG A 313 -8.31 30.20 9.26
C ARG A 313 -7.70 30.46 7.88
N THR A 314 -7.51 29.42 7.08
CA THR A 314 -7.00 29.54 5.71
C THR A 314 -7.93 30.37 4.83
N MET A 315 -9.24 30.13 4.89
CA MET A 315 -10.24 30.94 4.17
C MET A 315 -10.19 32.41 4.57
N SER A 316 -10.06 32.71 5.88
CA SER A 316 -9.97 34.08 6.37
C SER A 316 -8.70 34.78 5.88
N LEU A 317 -7.54 34.12 5.98
CA LEU A 317 -6.26 34.66 5.50
C LEU A 317 -6.26 34.90 3.99
N ASN A 318 -6.87 34.01 3.19
CA ASN A 318 -7.03 34.22 1.76
C ASN A 318 -7.94 35.41 1.44
N LYS A 319 -9.02 35.58 2.20
CA LYS A 319 -9.90 36.75 2.06
C LYS A 319 -9.18 38.05 2.41
N ASP A 320 -8.38 38.05 3.48
CA ASP A 320 -7.58 39.22 3.85
C ASP A 320 -6.53 39.53 2.79
N LEU A 321 -5.88 38.51 2.23
CA LEU A 321 -4.94 38.65 1.12
C LEU A 321 -5.61 39.30 -0.10
N ASP A 322 -6.82 38.87 -0.46
CA ASP A 322 -7.55 39.44 -1.58
C ASP A 322 -8.01 40.88 -1.30
N ASN A 323 -8.44 41.18 -0.08
CA ASN A 323 -8.75 42.55 0.35
C ASN A 323 -7.52 43.46 0.25
N ILE A 324 -6.34 42.98 0.65
CA ILE A 324 -5.08 43.73 0.55
C ILE A 324 -4.72 43.99 -0.91
N LYS A 325 -4.87 43.00 -1.81
CA LYS A 325 -4.67 43.21 -3.25
C LYS A 325 -5.59 44.29 -3.80
N VAL A 326 -6.87 44.28 -3.43
CA VAL A 326 -7.84 45.31 -3.85
C VAL A 326 -7.48 46.69 -3.29
N GLN A 327 -6.94 46.78 -2.07
CA GLN A 327 -6.47 48.05 -1.52
C GLN A 327 -5.26 48.58 -2.30
N GLY A 328 -4.32 47.71 -2.66
CA GLY A 328 -3.16 48.06 -3.49
C GLY A 328 -3.60 48.67 -4.83
N THR A 329 -4.51 47.99 -5.56
CA THR A 329 -4.98 48.50 -6.85
C THR A 329 -5.72 49.83 -6.75
N LYS A 330 -6.49 50.04 -5.67
CA LYS A 330 -7.13 51.34 -5.41
C LYS A 330 -6.11 52.44 -5.10
N LEU A 331 -5.07 52.13 -4.33
CA LEU A 331 -4.00 53.08 -4.02
C LEU A 331 -3.22 53.46 -5.28
N ASP A 332 -2.90 52.50 -6.15
CA ASP A 332 -2.23 52.75 -7.43
C ASP A 332 -3.08 53.64 -8.36
N ALA A 333 -4.39 53.38 -8.43
CA ALA A 333 -5.32 54.22 -9.19
C ALA A 333 -5.39 55.64 -8.63
N PHE A 334 -5.44 55.80 -7.31
CA PHE A 334 -5.43 57.10 -6.65
C PHE A 334 -4.13 57.86 -6.90
N ALA A 335 -2.97 57.20 -6.79
CA ALA A 335 -1.67 57.80 -7.09
C ALA A 335 -1.62 58.30 -8.55
N THR A 336 -2.08 57.48 -9.50
CA THR A 336 -2.16 57.83 -10.92
C THR A 336 -3.04 59.07 -11.15
N GLN A 337 -4.23 59.10 -10.53
CA GLN A 337 -5.16 60.21 -10.64
C GLN A 337 -4.55 61.50 -10.06
N LEU A 338 -3.88 61.41 -8.91
CA LEU A 338 -3.23 62.55 -8.28
C LEU A 338 -2.09 63.11 -9.15
N THR A 339 -1.25 62.24 -9.70
CA THR A 339 -0.19 62.63 -10.66
C THR A 339 -0.77 63.33 -11.88
N ASN A 340 -1.85 62.80 -12.46
CA ASN A 340 -2.52 63.43 -13.60
C ASN A 340 -3.10 64.80 -13.26
N SER A 341 -3.71 64.94 -12.07
CA SER A 341 -4.25 66.22 -11.59
C SER A 341 -3.14 67.26 -11.42
N TYR A 342 -2.02 66.90 -10.80
CA TYR A 342 -0.88 67.82 -10.66
C TYR A 342 -0.27 68.21 -12.01
N ASN A 343 -0.13 67.26 -12.94
CA ASN A 343 0.34 67.56 -14.30
C ASN A 343 -0.60 68.53 -15.03
N ALA A 344 -1.92 68.35 -14.91
CA ALA A 344 -2.91 69.24 -15.51
C ALA A 344 -2.89 70.64 -14.87
N GLN A 345 -2.78 70.74 -13.55
CA GLN A 345 -2.64 72.02 -12.83
C GLN A 345 -1.36 72.75 -13.25
N PHE A 346 -0.25 72.03 -13.42
CA PHE A 346 1.01 72.60 -13.89
C PHE A 346 0.90 73.11 -15.34
N ALA A 347 0.24 72.37 -16.23
CA ALA A 347 -0.02 72.80 -17.59
C ALA A 347 -0.92 74.05 -17.67
N ALA A 348 -1.97 74.11 -16.83
CA ALA A 348 -2.85 75.26 -16.72
C ALA A 348 -2.10 76.50 -16.18
N LEU A 349 -1.23 76.32 -15.17
CA LEU A 349 -0.38 77.38 -14.65
C LEU A 349 0.58 77.91 -15.72
N ASN A 350 1.22 77.03 -16.51
CA ASN A 350 2.08 77.43 -17.63
C ASN A 350 1.29 78.25 -18.68
N THR A 351 0.06 77.84 -18.98
CA THR A 351 -0.82 78.55 -19.91
C THR A 351 -1.21 79.93 -19.37
N LEU A 352 -1.54 80.03 -18.08
CA LEU A 352 -1.82 81.30 -17.43
C LEU A 352 -0.60 82.23 -17.43
N MET A 353 0.59 81.71 -17.12
CA MET A 353 1.84 82.48 -17.20
C MET A 353 2.12 82.97 -18.62
N ALA A 354 1.87 82.15 -19.65
CA ALA A 354 2.00 82.56 -21.05
C ALA A 354 1.00 83.67 -21.41
N HIS A 355 -0.26 83.57 -20.96
CA HIS A 355 -1.25 84.64 -21.11
C HIS A 355 -0.85 85.92 -20.38
N MET A 356 -0.35 85.82 -19.16
CA MET A 356 0.13 86.97 -18.39
C MET A 356 1.33 87.63 -19.07
N ALA A 357 2.27 86.85 -19.61
CA ALA A 357 3.41 87.35 -20.38
C ALA A 357 2.92 88.07 -21.65
N SER A 358 2.02 87.46 -22.42
CA SER A 358 1.41 88.07 -23.61
C SER A 358 0.67 89.37 -23.28
N ASN A 359 -0.10 89.40 -22.19
CA ASN A 359 -0.79 90.60 -21.72
C ASN A 359 0.20 91.67 -21.28
N THR A 360 1.28 91.30 -20.60
CA THR A 360 2.34 92.23 -20.20
C THR A 360 3.03 92.82 -21.43
N SER A 361 3.33 92.00 -22.44
CA SER A 361 3.86 92.46 -23.72
C SER A 361 2.89 93.39 -24.44
N TYR A 362 1.59 93.06 -24.46
CA TYR A 362 0.54 93.92 -25.04
C TYR A 362 0.44 95.26 -24.30
N LEU A 363 0.39 95.26 -22.96
CA LEU A 363 0.36 96.48 -22.15
C LEU A 363 1.64 97.30 -22.32
N THR A 364 2.80 96.64 -22.40
CA THR A 364 4.10 97.29 -22.67
C THR A 364 4.10 97.93 -24.06
N ALA A 365 3.54 97.27 -25.08
CA ALA A 365 3.42 97.84 -26.41
C ALA A 365 2.43 99.03 -26.45
N LEU A 366 1.34 98.95 -25.67
CA LEU A 366 0.29 99.99 -25.64
C LEU A 366 0.72 101.23 -24.85
N PHE A 367 1.27 101.05 -23.65
CA PHE A 367 1.59 102.13 -22.71
C PHE A 367 3.09 102.48 -22.63
N GLY A 368 3.97 101.58 -23.06
CA GLY A 368 5.41 101.74 -22.97
C GLY A 368 6.02 100.97 -21.80
N GLY A 369 7.25 100.51 -21.98
CA GLY A 369 8.04 99.86 -20.93
C GLY A 369 9.09 100.81 -20.37
N ALA A 370 9.87 100.34 -19.38
CA ALA A 370 10.90 101.14 -18.70
C ALA A 370 11.89 101.85 -19.65
N ASN A 371 12.05 101.37 -20.90
CA ASN A 371 12.97 101.91 -21.90
C ASN A 371 12.33 102.12 -23.31
N SER A 372 11.00 102.14 -23.47
CA SER A 372 10.36 102.33 -24.78
C SER A 372 9.01 103.04 -24.68
N ALA A 373 8.76 104.03 -25.52
CA ALA A 373 7.49 104.77 -25.58
C ALA A 373 6.42 103.91 -26.29
N GLY A 374 5.34 103.58 -25.58
CA GLY A 374 4.24 102.77 -26.14
C GLY A 374 3.42 103.54 -27.17
N ALA A 375 2.54 102.84 -27.90
CA ALA A 375 1.71 103.41 -28.95
C ALA A 375 0.86 104.62 -28.50
N LEU A 376 0.47 104.68 -27.22
CA LEU A 376 -0.27 105.83 -26.65
C LEU A 376 0.62 107.05 -26.31
N ALA A 377 1.93 106.89 -26.18
CA ALA A 377 2.86 108.01 -25.95
C ALA A 377 3.00 108.92 -27.19
N GLY A 378 2.63 108.42 -28.38
CA GLY A 378 2.59 109.18 -29.62
C GLY A 378 1.30 109.98 -29.84
N ASN A 379 0.25 109.81 -29.01
CA ASN A 379 -1.05 110.45 -29.22
C ASN A 379 -1.23 111.69 -28.32
N LYS A 380 -0.32 112.66 -28.46
CA LYS A 380 -0.58 114.06 -28.08
C LYS A 380 -0.93 114.82 -29.34
N GLY A 381 -2.23 114.85 -29.66
CA GLY A 381 -2.86 115.66 -30.69
C GLY A 381 -4.23 116.08 -30.20
#